data_AF-A0AB39XEU7-F1
#
_entry.id   AF-A0AB39XEU7-F1
#
_cell.length_a   1.000
_cell.length_b   1.000
_cell.length_c   1.000
_cell.angle_alpha   90.00
_cell.angle_beta   90.00
_cell.angle_gamma   90.00
#
_symmetry.space_group_name_H-M   'P 1'
#
loop_
_entity.id
_entity.type
_entity.pdbx_description
1 polymer ?
#
loop_
_entity_poly.entity_id
_entity_poly.type
_entity_poly.pdbx_seq_one_letter_code
_entity_poly.pdbx_strand_id
1 'polypeptide(L)'
;MPERFPLFSDPSSERQEKLALLSAGLPQDQIYQSRACFSLLDLPELSQQIELRPSEGAPQGSSIIFSHAELFGPFAIGLDPLEAREMGILPAVYYYRTNSTGPSESLSSQIVYRLDEIRTVLKVLSFIEARANLKKLSVPSYERLTEIGMVPKYEAPVVNRLNDLTSRDAKKIFDLFDTDRVAGWSLVDFLNMLLSLYQNADSTIDSEPLAFFHQREWRLIHHMRKGMCWFSLGENEYYADSNAARFAGSKETIRSFLGTRMGRLDESKMRRFWVLAEVGGRPFRDFIREIVVPEECEGTVRSLLAQYEFRQEPYVSTLPRNWRLDLSTREANQSPT
;
A
#
# COMPACT_ATOMS: atom_id res chain seq x y z
N MET A 1 2.53 -9.73 -0.70
CA MET A 1 2.26 -9.60 0.75
C MET A 1 2.14 -8.12 1.08
N PRO A 2 1.31 -7.71 2.07
CA PRO A 2 1.39 -6.34 2.57
C PRO A 2 2.83 -6.10 3.05
N GLU A 3 3.47 -5.08 2.51
CA GLU A 3 4.80 -4.69 2.96
C GLU A 3 4.69 -4.22 4.42
N ARG A 4 5.67 -4.64 5.23
CA ARG A 4 5.73 -4.36 6.65
C ARG A 4 6.97 -3.52 6.90
N PHE A 5 6.79 -2.34 7.47
CA PHE A 5 7.91 -1.48 7.83
C PHE A 5 7.79 -1.08 9.30
N PRO A 6 8.73 -1.46 10.17
CA PRO A 6 8.76 -0.91 11.51
C PRO A 6 8.99 0.61 11.44
N LEU A 7 8.23 1.35 12.22
CA LEU A 7 8.44 2.76 12.49
C LEU A 7 8.90 2.88 13.93
N PHE A 8 10.06 3.48 14.17
CA PHE A 8 10.52 3.75 15.53
C PHE A 8 10.16 5.18 15.94
N SER A 9 10.10 5.41 17.25
CA SER A 9 9.80 6.73 17.83
C SER A 9 10.84 7.76 17.43
N ASP A 10 10.39 8.99 17.16
CA ASP A 10 11.29 10.13 17.03
C ASP A 10 12.16 10.25 18.30
N PRO A 11 13.50 10.27 18.16
CA PRO A 11 14.41 10.37 19.30
C PRO A 11 14.31 11.71 20.06
N SER A 12 13.69 12.72 19.45
CA SER A 12 13.36 14.02 20.05
C SER A 12 11.99 14.04 20.76
N SER A 13 11.24 12.92 20.74
CA SER A 13 9.93 12.84 21.39
C SER A 13 10.00 13.11 22.89
N GLU A 14 9.28 14.12 23.37
CA GLU A 14 9.13 14.41 24.81
C GLU A 14 8.31 13.35 25.58
N ARG A 15 7.63 12.45 24.86
CA ARG A 15 6.82 11.38 25.47
C ARG A 15 7.71 10.24 25.98
N GLN A 16 7.72 10.03 27.30
CA GLN A 16 8.51 8.97 27.95
C GLN A 16 8.22 7.56 27.43
N GLU A 17 6.95 7.24 27.15
CA GLU A 17 6.55 5.94 26.59
C GLU A 17 7.24 5.65 25.24
N LYS A 18 7.33 6.67 24.39
CA LYS A 18 7.98 6.57 23.07
C LYS A 18 9.48 6.39 23.19
N LEU A 19 10.12 7.10 24.13
CA LEU A 19 11.53 6.95 24.44
C LEU A 19 11.84 5.57 25.04
N ALA A 20 10.93 5.02 25.85
CA ALA A 20 11.05 3.68 26.41
C ALA A 20 10.99 2.60 25.32
N LEU A 21 10.05 2.71 24.37
CA LEU A 21 9.99 1.84 23.19
C LEU A 21 11.28 1.93 22.37
N LEU A 22 11.76 3.14 22.09
CA LEU A 22 13.03 3.36 21.37
C LEU A 22 14.24 2.75 22.10
N SER A 23 14.30 2.90 23.43
CA SER A 23 15.39 2.36 24.26
C SER A 23 15.35 0.83 24.34
N ALA A 24 14.16 0.24 24.35
CA ALA A 24 13.95 -1.21 24.22
C ALA A 24 14.14 -1.71 22.78
N GLY A 25 14.37 -0.79 21.83
CA GLY A 25 14.49 -1.06 20.42
C GLY A 25 13.18 -1.53 19.77
N LEU A 26 12.04 -1.37 20.44
CA LEU A 26 10.75 -1.77 19.91
C LEU A 26 10.22 -0.67 18.98
N PRO A 27 9.63 -1.03 17.83
CA PRO A 27 8.97 -0.04 16.98
C PRO A 27 7.81 0.61 17.73
N GLN A 28 7.59 1.91 17.52
CA GLN A 28 6.40 2.60 18.04
C GLN A 28 5.15 2.17 17.28
N ASP A 29 5.33 1.80 16.01
CA ASP A 29 4.28 1.37 15.11
C ASP A 29 4.90 0.50 14.01
N GLN A 30 4.11 -0.29 13.31
CA GLN A 30 4.54 -0.94 12.07
C GLN A 30 3.60 -0.50 10.97
N ILE A 31 4.12 0.05 9.87
CA ILE A 31 3.32 0.30 8.68
C ILE A 31 2.88 -1.05 8.12
N TYR A 32 1.59 -1.31 8.20
CA TYR A 32 0.93 -2.30 7.37
C TYR A 32 0.38 -1.61 6.13
N GLN A 33 0.92 -1.96 4.97
CA GLN A 33 0.29 -1.56 3.72
C GLN A 33 -0.86 -2.52 3.41
N SER A 34 -2.03 -2.32 4.02
CA SER A 34 -3.28 -2.91 3.53
C SER A 34 -3.58 -2.29 2.16
N ARG A 35 -3.61 -3.12 1.12
CA ARG A 35 -3.84 -2.65 -0.25
C ARG A 35 -5.33 -2.69 -0.54
N ALA A 36 -6.02 -1.57 -0.34
CA ALA A 36 -7.32 -1.33 -0.96
C ALA A 36 -7.06 -0.56 -2.26
N CYS A 37 -7.40 -1.17 -3.39
CA CYS A 37 -7.17 -0.63 -4.72
C CYS A 37 -8.46 0.01 -5.23
N PHE A 38 -8.39 1.27 -5.63
CA PHE A 38 -9.48 2.04 -6.22
C PHE A 38 -9.09 2.40 -7.65
N SER A 39 -10.07 2.50 -8.54
CA SER A 39 -9.87 2.99 -9.90
C SER A 39 -10.69 4.26 -10.10
N LEU A 40 -10.10 5.29 -10.70
CA LEU A 40 -10.86 6.47 -11.14
C LEU A 40 -11.52 6.14 -12.48
N LEU A 41 -12.84 5.94 -12.43
CA LEU A 41 -13.68 5.57 -13.57
C LEU A 41 -15.00 6.33 -13.48
N ASP A 42 -15.56 6.71 -14.63
CA ASP A 42 -16.96 7.10 -14.70
C ASP A 42 -17.87 5.87 -14.96
N LEU A 43 -19.19 6.04 -14.79
CA LEU A 43 -20.14 4.95 -14.96
C LEU A 43 -20.17 4.38 -16.39
N PRO A 44 -20.12 5.21 -17.46
CA PRO A 44 -19.90 4.71 -18.81
C PRO A 44 -18.66 3.83 -18.93
N GLU A 45 -17.50 4.26 -18.42
CA GLU A 45 -16.22 3.55 -18.46
C GLU A 45 -16.26 2.19 -17.75
N LEU A 46 -17.09 2.02 -16.71
CA LEU A 46 -17.29 0.71 -16.05
C LEU A 46 -17.87 -0.33 -17.00
N SER A 47 -18.77 0.10 -17.89
CA SER A 47 -19.43 -0.74 -18.90
C SER A 47 -18.80 -0.65 -20.28
N GLN A 48 -17.95 0.34 -20.52
CA GLN A 48 -17.36 0.62 -21.82
C GLN A 48 -16.34 -0.48 -22.16
N GLN A 49 -16.51 -1.00 -23.36
CA GLN A 49 -15.59 -1.91 -23.98
C GLN A 49 -14.32 -1.16 -24.35
N ILE A 50 -13.20 -1.55 -23.75
CA ILE A 50 -11.88 -1.00 -24.08
C ILE A 50 -11.16 -2.02 -24.94
N GLU A 51 -10.90 -1.64 -26.18
CA GLU A 51 -10.06 -2.41 -27.09
C GLU A 51 -8.59 -2.14 -26.76
N LEU A 52 -7.91 -3.14 -26.18
CA LEU A 52 -6.48 -3.05 -25.96
C LEU A 52 -5.76 -3.48 -27.22
N ARG A 53 -5.01 -2.55 -27.80
CA ARG A 53 -4.14 -2.84 -28.93
C ARG A 53 -3.10 -3.87 -28.46
N PRO A 54 -2.89 -4.96 -29.21
CA PRO A 54 -1.88 -5.94 -28.86
C PRO A 54 -0.49 -5.27 -28.80
N SER A 55 0.36 -5.75 -27.90
CA SER A 55 1.78 -5.38 -27.88
C SER A 55 2.45 -5.69 -29.22
N GLU A 56 3.47 -4.90 -29.60
CA GLU A 56 4.26 -5.16 -30.82
C GLU A 56 4.73 -6.61 -30.88
N GLY A 57 4.30 -7.36 -31.90
CA GLY A 57 4.61 -8.78 -32.10
C GLY A 57 3.45 -9.75 -31.90
N ALA A 58 2.30 -9.30 -31.39
CA ALA A 58 1.09 -10.11 -31.34
C ALA A 58 0.42 -10.23 -32.74
N PRO A 59 -0.23 -11.37 -33.05
CA PRO A 59 -0.83 -11.62 -34.36
C PRO A 59 -1.86 -10.54 -34.73
N GLN A 60 -1.82 -10.09 -35.99
CA GLN A 60 -2.80 -9.13 -36.51
C GLN A 60 -4.22 -9.67 -36.31
N GLY A 61 -5.03 -8.94 -35.52
CA GLY A 61 -6.42 -9.31 -35.22
C GLY A 61 -6.70 -9.74 -33.78
N SER A 62 -5.70 -9.83 -32.90
CA SER A 62 -5.90 -10.23 -31.50
C SER A 62 -6.26 -9.07 -30.57
N SER A 63 -7.15 -8.18 -30.97
CA SER A 63 -7.64 -7.11 -30.10
C SER A 63 -8.50 -7.69 -28.98
N ILE A 64 -8.03 -7.59 -27.74
CA ILE A 64 -8.81 -8.05 -26.60
C ILE A 64 -9.64 -6.89 -26.09
N ILE A 65 -10.95 -7.11 -26.10
CA ILE A 65 -11.95 -6.16 -25.63
C ILE A 65 -12.39 -6.66 -24.27
N PHE A 66 -12.22 -5.82 -23.25
CA PHE A 66 -12.70 -6.10 -21.91
C PHE A 66 -13.43 -4.88 -21.36
N SER A 67 -14.39 -5.13 -20.47
CA SER A 67 -14.94 -4.11 -19.57
C SER A 67 -14.43 -4.32 -18.14
N HIS A 68 -14.49 -3.28 -17.31
CA HIS A 68 -14.15 -3.40 -15.88
C HIS A 68 -15.04 -4.45 -15.19
N ALA A 69 -16.35 -4.44 -15.51
CA ALA A 69 -17.31 -5.36 -14.94
C ALA A 69 -17.00 -6.84 -15.24
N GLU A 70 -16.35 -7.15 -16.36
CA GLU A 70 -15.93 -8.51 -16.70
C GLU A 70 -14.69 -8.97 -15.93
N LEU A 71 -13.73 -8.06 -15.73
CA LEU A 71 -12.49 -8.37 -15.04
C LEU A 71 -12.68 -8.49 -13.53
N PHE A 72 -13.49 -7.61 -12.92
CA PHE A 72 -13.62 -7.51 -11.46
C PHE A 72 -15.00 -7.91 -10.92
N GLY A 73 -15.95 -8.12 -11.82
CA GLY A 73 -17.35 -8.37 -11.48
C GLY A 73 -18.20 -7.09 -11.55
N PRO A 74 -19.53 -7.25 -11.56
CA PRO A 74 -20.47 -6.17 -11.84
C PRO A 74 -20.83 -5.33 -10.60
N PHE A 75 -20.02 -5.39 -9.55
CA PHE A 75 -20.25 -4.69 -8.30
C PHE A 75 -19.14 -3.67 -8.09
N ALA A 76 -19.51 -2.41 -7.90
CA ALA A 76 -18.56 -1.35 -7.54
C ALA A 76 -19.15 -0.42 -6.47
N ILE A 77 -18.26 0.18 -5.70
CA ILE A 77 -18.58 1.21 -4.71
C ILE A 77 -17.86 2.48 -5.14
N GLY A 78 -18.62 3.52 -5.48
CA GLY A 78 -18.13 4.85 -5.79
C GLY A 78 -17.92 5.67 -4.52
N LEU A 79 -16.77 6.34 -4.44
CA LEU A 79 -16.41 7.25 -3.37
C LEU A 79 -16.45 8.70 -3.87
N ASP A 80 -16.70 9.63 -2.96
CA ASP A 80 -16.55 11.06 -3.25
C ASP A 80 -15.07 11.38 -3.55
N PRO A 81 -14.72 11.99 -4.69
CA PRO A 81 -13.32 12.27 -5.01
C PRO A 81 -12.61 13.22 -4.04
N LEU A 82 -13.35 14.18 -3.46
CA LEU A 82 -12.80 15.11 -2.46
C LEU A 82 -12.61 14.38 -1.14
N GLU A 83 -13.61 13.65 -0.67
CA GLU A 83 -13.49 12.91 0.59
C GLU A 83 -12.52 11.72 0.46
N ALA A 84 -12.37 11.12 -0.72
CA ALA A 84 -11.36 10.10 -1.01
C ALA A 84 -9.95 10.62 -0.83
N ARG A 85 -9.67 11.84 -1.32
CA ARG A 85 -8.40 12.53 -1.05
C ARG A 85 -8.23 12.82 0.43
N GLU A 86 -9.30 13.26 1.09
CA GLU A 86 -9.25 13.44 2.54
C GLU A 86 -8.89 12.13 3.23
N MET A 87 -9.50 11.00 2.88
CA MET A 87 -9.19 9.68 3.45
C MET A 87 -7.71 9.29 3.32
N GLY A 88 -6.91 9.99 2.50
CA GLY A 88 -5.51 9.67 2.24
C GLY A 88 -5.38 8.61 1.17
N ILE A 89 -6.39 8.50 0.30
CA ILE A 89 -6.28 7.70 -0.91
C ILE A 89 -5.31 8.43 -1.86
N LEU A 90 -4.25 7.74 -2.27
CA LEU A 90 -3.18 8.28 -3.10
C LEU A 90 -3.04 7.50 -4.40
N PRO A 91 -2.69 8.17 -5.51
CA PRO A 91 -2.40 7.46 -6.75
C PRO A 91 -1.17 6.57 -6.57
N ALA A 92 -1.26 5.33 -7.06
CA ALA A 92 -0.09 4.47 -7.19
C ALA A 92 0.74 4.92 -8.38
N VAL A 93 2.03 5.17 -8.16
CA VAL A 93 2.98 5.45 -9.24
C VAL A 93 3.71 4.16 -9.58
N TYR A 94 3.38 3.60 -10.74
CA TYR A 94 4.10 2.48 -11.30
C TYR A 94 5.36 2.96 -11.99
N TYR A 95 6.47 2.28 -11.72
CA TYR A 95 7.67 2.40 -12.53
C TYR A 95 8.00 1.05 -13.14
N TYR A 96 8.36 1.07 -14.42
CA TYR A 96 8.82 -0.12 -15.12
C TYR A 96 10.32 -0.23 -14.94
N ARG A 97 10.78 -1.38 -14.46
CA ARG A 97 12.17 -1.74 -14.62
C ARG A 97 12.39 -2.10 -16.07
N THR A 98 12.86 -1.14 -16.87
CA THR A 98 13.43 -1.46 -18.17
C THR A 98 14.73 -2.21 -17.90
N ASN A 99 14.80 -3.49 -18.28
CA ASN A 99 16.04 -4.28 -18.25
C ASN A 99 17.13 -3.73 -19.20
N SER A 100 16.96 -2.52 -19.74
CA SER A 100 17.93 -1.87 -20.61
C SER A 100 19.07 -1.30 -19.78
N THR A 101 20.25 -1.89 -19.92
CA THR A 101 21.55 -1.37 -19.45
C THR A 101 22.03 -0.12 -20.22
N GLY A 102 21.10 0.63 -20.84
CA GLY A 102 21.38 1.80 -21.68
C GLY A 102 21.12 3.14 -20.97
N PRO A 103 21.64 4.26 -21.50
CA PRO A 103 21.63 5.58 -20.86
C PRO A 103 20.26 6.29 -20.81
N SER A 104 19.16 5.63 -21.17
CA SER A 104 17.80 6.17 -21.12
C SER A 104 16.96 5.48 -20.04
N GLU A 105 17.45 5.48 -18.80
CA GLU A 105 16.58 5.16 -17.67
C GLU A 105 15.50 6.24 -17.55
N SER A 106 14.23 5.82 -17.40
CA SER A 106 13.13 6.75 -17.18
C SER A 106 13.39 7.64 -15.95
N LEU A 107 12.93 8.89 -15.97
CA LEU A 107 13.06 9.80 -14.82
C LEU A 107 12.52 9.16 -13.52
N SER A 108 11.43 8.39 -13.62
CA SER A 108 10.81 7.68 -12.51
C SER A 108 11.72 6.60 -11.92
N SER A 109 12.38 5.78 -12.75
CA SER A 109 13.35 4.79 -12.28
C SER A 109 14.56 5.47 -11.64
N GLN A 110 15.05 6.58 -12.24
CA GLN A 110 16.13 7.37 -11.66
C GLN A 110 15.75 7.93 -10.28
N ILE A 111 14.54 8.45 -10.09
CA ILE A 111 14.06 8.95 -8.79
C ILE A 111 14.10 7.81 -7.75
N VAL A 112 13.59 6.62 -8.09
CA VAL A 112 13.61 5.46 -7.18
C VAL A 112 15.04 5.04 -6.85
N TYR A 113 15.92 4.96 -7.85
CA TYR A 113 17.34 4.65 -7.65
C TYR A 113 18.03 5.68 -6.75
N ARG A 114 17.81 6.98 -6.99
CA ARG A 114 18.38 8.05 -6.15
C ARG A 114 17.83 8.01 -4.73
N LEU A 115 16.53 7.75 -4.53
CA LEU A 115 15.95 7.59 -3.20
C LEU A 115 16.55 6.36 -2.47
N ASP A 116 16.82 5.26 -3.19
CA ASP A 116 17.48 4.08 -2.62
C ASP A 116 18.97 4.32 -2.28
N GLU A 117 19.68 5.05 -3.13
CA GLU A 117 21.06 5.50 -2.88
C GLU A 117 21.12 6.39 -1.64
N ILE A 118 20.26 7.41 -1.56
CA ILE A 118 20.16 8.32 -0.40
C ILE A 118 19.84 7.49 0.85
N ARG A 119 18.87 6.56 0.77
CA ARG A 119 18.55 5.65 1.87
C ARG A 119 19.78 4.87 2.33
N THR A 120 20.57 4.34 1.39
CA THR A 120 21.78 3.56 1.69
C THR A 120 22.86 4.42 2.35
N VAL A 121 23.09 5.64 1.86
CA VAL A 121 24.02 6.60 2.46
C VAL A 121 23.60 6.94 3.89
N LEU A 122 22.30 7.18 4.12
CA LEU A 122 21.78 7.50 5.45
C LEU A 122 21.85 6.30 6.40
N LYS A 123 21.73 5.06 5.92
CA LYS A 123 22.02 3.87 6.72
C LYS A 123 23.47 3.83 7.19
N VAL A 124 24.42 4.05 6.28
CA VAL A 124 25.86 4.15 6.62
C VAL A 124 26.10 5.23 7.66
N LEU A 125 25.50 6.40 7.46
CA LEU A 125 25.61 7.52 8.40
C LEU A 125 25.04 7.17 9.78
N SER A 126 23.92 6.46 9.84
CA SER A 126 23.31 5.99 11.10
C SER A 126 24.26 5.07 11.89
N PHE A 127 25.02 4.23 11.19
CA PHE A 127 26.03 3.39 11.80
C PHE A 127 27.22 4.18 12.36
N ILE A 128 27.67 5.21 11.63
CA ILE A 128 28.72 6.13 12.11
C ILE A 128 28.22 6.89 13.35
N GLU A 129 26.98 7.36 13.33
CA GLU A 129 26.31 8.02 14.46
C GLU A 129 26.29 7.14 15.72
N ALA A 130 25.83 5.90 15.57
CA ALA A 130 25.78 4.93 16.66
C ALA A 130 27.18 4.66 17.24
N ARG A 131 28.22 4.55 16.39
CA ARG A 131 29.62 4.37 16.83
C ARG A 131 30.21 5.58 17.51
N ALA A 132 29.82 6.79 17.10
CA ALA A 132 30.26 8.03 17.75
C ALA A 132 29.71 8.17 19.18
N ASN A 133 28.64 7.43 19.53
CA ASN A 133 28.02 7.37 20.87
C ASN A 133 27.67 8.76 21.42
N LEU A 134 27.06 9.59 20.57
CA LEU A 134 26.70 10.96 20.91
C LEU A 134 25.43 10.96 21.75
N LYS A 135 25.57 11.13 23.07
CA LYS A 135 24.46 11.19 24.04
C LYS A 135 23.33 12.18 23.69
N LYS A 136 23.59 13.15 22.79
CA LYS A 136 22.64 14.19 22.36
C LYS A 136 21.58 13.71 21.37
N LEU A 137 21.88 12.67 20.59
CA LEU A 137 20.96 12.09 19.63
C LEU A 137 20.60 10.73 20.20
N SER A 138 19.33 10.47 20.50
CA SER A 138 18.87 9.15 21.00
C SER A 138 18.97 8.11 19.87
N VAL A 139 20.19 7.79 19.45
CA VAL A 139 20.50 6.88 18.35
C VAL A 139 20.55 5.46 18.92
N PRO A 140 19.86 4.48 18.29
CA PRO A 140 20.01 3.07 18.64
C PRO A 140 21.48 2.62 18.59
N SER A 141 21.86 1.62 19.38
CA SER A 141 23.23 1.09 19.33
C SER A 141 23.55 0.46 17.97
N TYR A 142 24.84 0.26 17.72
CA TYR A 142 25.33 -0.38 16.50
C TYR A 142 24.70 -1.77 16.29
N GLU A 143 24.69 -2.58 17.35
CA GLU A 143 24.09 -3.91 17.37
C GLU A 143 22.59 -3.81 17.08
N ARG A 144 21.93 -2.80 17.66
CA ARG A 144 20.49 -2.63 17.47
C ARG A 144 20.11 -2.25 16.05
N LEU A 145 20.87 -1.37 15.39
CA LEU A 145 20.67 -1.05 13.97
C LEU A 145 20.80 -2.33 13.11
N THR A 146 21.71 -3.23 13.47
CA THR A 146 21.87 -4.51 12.76
C THR A 146 20.64 -5.41 12.95
N GLU A 147 20.15 -5.54 14.18
CA GLU A 147 18.97 -6.36 14.52
C GLU A 147 17.70 -5.91 13.80
N ILE A 148 17.50 -4.60 13.62
CA ILE A 148 16.31 -4.05 12.94
C ILE A 148 16.45 -4.03 11.40
N GLY A 149 17.52 -4.62 10.85
CA GLY A 149 17.73 -4.70 9.40
C GLY A 149 18.11 -3.36 8.75
N MET A 150 18.62 -2.41 9.53
CA MET A 150 19.13 -1.10 9.06
C MET A 150 20.47 -1.22 8.33
N VAL A 151 20.92 -2.42 7.96
CA VAL A 151 22.18 -2.70 7.28
C VAL A 151 22.18 -2.06 5.88
N PRO A 152 23.26 -1.36 5.48
CA PRO A 152 23.43 -0.88 4.11
C PRO A 152 23.31 -2.05 3.14
N LYS A 153 22.54 -1.88 2.06
CA LYS A 153 22.74 -2.73 0.89
C LYS A 153 24.12 -2.38 0.34
N TYR A 154 24.88 -3.38 -0.10
CA TYR A 154 26.19 -3.30 -0.76
C TYR A 154 27.46 -3.54 0.08
N GLU A 155 28.37 -4.23 -0.61
CA GLU A 155 29.79 -4.53 -0.38
C GLU A 155 30.25 -4.83 1.05
N ALA A 156 30.54 -6.11 1.32
CA ALA A 156 31.21 -6.58 2.55
C ALA A 156 32.42 -5.71 2.98
N PRO A 157 33.25 -5.17 2.05
CA PRO A 157 34.29 -4.21 2.41
C PRO A 157 33.81 -2.93 3.12
N VAL A 158 32.62 -2.41 2.83
CA VAL A 158 32.07 -1.23 3.50
C VAL A 158 31.61 -1.60 4.91
N VAL A 159 30.89 -2.71 5.04
CA VAL A 159 30.43 -3.23 6.33
C VAL A 159 31.61 -3.53 7.27
N ASN A 160 32.67 -4.13 6.75
CA ASN A 160 33.89 -4.41 7.53
C ASN A 160 34.54 -3.10 8.01
N ARG A 161 34.70 -2.11 7.12
CA ARG A 161 35.24 -0.79 7.50
C ARG A 161 34.38 -0.08 8.55
N LEU A 162 33.06 -0.25 8.52
CA LEU A 162 32.16 0.28 9.55
C LEU A 162 32.31 -0.45 10.89
N ASN A 163 32.48 -1.78 10.86
CA ASN A 163 32.75 -2.59 12.06
C ASN A 163 34.06 -2.16 12.75
N ASP A 164 35.08 -1.88 11.95
CA ASP A 164 36.42 -1.50 12.40
C ASP A 164 36.52 -0.03 12.83
N LEU A 165 35.47 0.77 12.63
CA LEU A 165 35.47 2.19 12.94
C LEU A 165 35.50 2.42 14.45
N THR A 166 36.55 3.11 14.91
CA THR A 166 36.68 3.50 16.33
C THR A 166 35.72 4.64 16.66
N SER A 167 35.24 4.73 17.91
CA SER A 167 34.35 5.84 18.32
C SER A 167 34.99 7.22 18.14
N ARG A 168 36.32 7.32 18.28
CA ARG A 168 37.05 8.58 18.08
C ARG A 168 36.99 9.03 16.62
N ASP A 169 37.22 8.11 15.69
CA ASP A 169 37.22 8.45 14.27
C ASP A 169 35.80 8.60 13.74
N ALA A 170 34.85 7.80 14.23
CA ALA A 170 33.42 8.00 13.97
C ALA A 170 32.96 9.40 14.38
N LYS A 171 33.38 9.88 15.56
CA LYS A 171 33.07 11.23 16.03
C LYS A 171 33.67 12.30 15.12
N LYS A 172 34.94 12.18 14.72
CA LYS A 172 35.55 13.14 13.78
C LYS A 172 34.81 13.21 12.46
N ILE A 173 34.41 12.06 11.91
CA ILE A 173 33.64 12.00 10.67
C ILE A 173 32.28 12.65 10.88
N PHE A 174 31.60 12.34 11.98
CA PHE A 174 30.30 12.93 12.33
C PHE A 174 30.39 14.45 12.50
N ASP A 175 31.43 14.96 13.15
CA ASP A 175 31.63 16.41 13.39
C ASP A 175 31.74 17.20 12.07
N LEU A 176 32.11 16.55 10.94
CA LEU A 176 32.07 17.19 9.61
C LEU A 176 30.65 17.41 9.07
N PHE A 177 29.66 16.76 9.67
CA PHE A 177 28.24 16.87 9.34
C PHE A 177 27.45 17.58 10.45
N ASP A 178 28.12 18.29 11.37
CA ASP A 178 27.51 19.00 12.49
C ASP A 178 26.57 20.12 11.98
N THR A 179 25.31 19.77 11.85
CA THR A 179 24.19 20.56 11.32
C THR A 179 22.97 20.29 12.20
N ASP A 180 21.92 21.12 12.13
CA ASP A 180 20.63 20.92 12.82
C ASP A 180 19.80 19.76 12.24
N ARG A 181 20.45 18.62 12.03
CA ARG A 181 19.90 17.47 11.32
C ARG A 181 19.19 16.50 12.25
N VAL A 182 18.14 15.89 11.71
CA VAL A 182 17.50 14.71 12.31
C VAL A 182 18.46 13.51 12.20
N ALA A 183 18.42 12.59 13.17
CA ALA A 183 19.24 11.37 13.15
C ALA A 183 19.04 10.59 11.84
N GLY A 184 20.13 10.07 11.26
CA GLY A 184 20.12 9.47 9.93
C GLY A 184 19.13 8.32 9.79
N TRP A 185 18.90 7.57 10.87
CA TRP A 185 18.00 6.42 10.87
C TRP A 185 16.54 6.83 10.70
N SER A 186 16.14 7.99 11.24
CA SER A 186 14.79 8.52 11.09
C SER A 186 14.53 8.99 9.65
N LEU A 187 15.56 9.53 8.98
CA LEU A 187 15.48 9.86 7.55
C LEU A 187 15.36 8.61 6.68
N VAL A 188 15.99 7.49 7.08
CA VAL A 188 15.81 6.18 6.41
C VAL A 188 14.38 5.69 6.53
N ASP A 189 13.74 5.81 7.70
CA ASP A 189 12.33 5.43 7.87
C ASP A 189 11.40 6.26 6.98
N PHE A 190 11.64 7.58 6.89
CA PHE A 190 10.90 8.46 5.99
C PHE A 190 11.08 8.07 4.51
N LEU A 191 12.31 7.73 4.10
CA LEU A 191 12.57 7.27 2.74
C LEU A 191 11.98 5.90 2.46
N ASN A 192 11.94 4.99 3.42
CA ASN A 192 11.25 3.70 3.27
C ASN A 192 9.74 3.93 3.07
N MET A 193 9.15 4.87 3.81
CA MET A 193 7.76 5.27 3.60
C MET A 193 7.55 5.84 2.20
N LEU A 194 8.41 6.74 1.73
CA LEU A 194 8.33 7.28 0.36
C LEU A 194 8.50 6.17 -0.69
N LEU A 195 9.52 5.31 -0.55
CA LEU A 195 9.77 4.19 -1.45
C LEU A 195 8.60 3.20 -1.48
N SER A 196 7.87 3.01 -0.36
CA SER A 196 6.67 2.15 -0.33
C SER A 196 5.49 2.67 -1.17
N LEU A 197 5.51 3.97 -1.53
CA LEU A 197 4.56 4.55 -2.48
C LEU A 197 4.91 4.19 -3.93
N TYR A 198 6.17 3.83 -4.20
CA TYR A 198 6.62 3.41 -5.53
C TYR A 198 6.45 1.90 -5.68
N GLN A 199 5.71 1.50 -6.71
CA GLN A 199 5.42 0.10 -7.00
C GLN A 199 6.33 -0.38 -8.12
N ASN A 200 7.13 -1.42 -7.85
CA ASN A 200 7.74 -2.18 -8.93
C ASN A 200 6.64 -2.99 -9.61
N ALA A 201 6.20 -2.57 -10.79
CA ALA A 201 5.41 -3.44 -11.65
C ALA A 201 6.35 -4.51 -12.19
N ASP A 202 6.08 -5.78 -11.88
CA ASP A 202 6.77 -6.88 -12.54
C ASP A 202 6.29 -6.89 -13.99
N SER A 203 7.08 -6.31 -14.89
CA SER A 203 6.80 -6.27 -16.33
C SER A 203 6.91 -7.64 -17.01
N THR A 204 6.99 -8.71 -16.22
CA THR A 204 7.10 -10.10 -16.69
C THR A 204 5.81 -10.89 -16.55
N ILE A 205 4.77 -10.35 -15.90
CA ILE A 205 3.42 -10.92 -16.01
C ILE A 205 2.83 -10.42 -17.33
N ASP A 206 3.08 -11.23 -18.36
CA ASP A 206 2.19 -11.54 -19.48
C ASP A 206 1.61 -10.34 -20.22
N SER A 207 2.20 -10.04 -21.39
CA SER A 207 1.69 -9.44 -22.66
C SER A 207 0.23 -8.95 -22.82
N GLU A 208 -0.50 -8.59 -21.76
CA GLU A 208 -1.93 -8.23 -21.69
C GLU A 208 -2.23 -7.35 -20.43
N PRO A 209 -3.50 -7.13 -20.05
CA PRO A 209 -4.23 -5.87 -20.10
C PRO A 209 -4.13 -5.02 -18.82
N LEU A 210 -3.04 -5.13 -18.05
CA LEU A 210 -2.88 -4.34 -16.83
C LEU A 210 -2.51 -2.88 -17.11
N ALA A 211 -2.00 -2.56 -18.31
CA ALA A 211 -1.61 -1.21 -18.72
C ALA A 211 -2.71 -0.16 -18.52
N PHE A 212 -3.99 -0.53 -18.63
CA PHE A 212 -5.13 0.36 -18.36
C PHE A 212 -5.18 0.82 -16.89
N PHE A 213 -4.77 -0.03 -15.94
CA PHE A 213 -4.73 0.28 -14.51
C PHE A 213 -3.47 1.03 -14.07
N HIS A 214 -2.43 1.04 -14.90
CA HIS A 214 -1.14 1.66 -14.57
C HIS A 214 -1.22 3.17 -14.34
N GLN A 215 -2.30 3.83 -14.77
CA GLN A 215 -2.49 5.27 -14.61
C GLN A 215 -3.64 5.63 -13.66
N ARG A 216 -4.40 4.64 -13.18
CA ARG A 216 -5.69 4.87 -12.52
C ARG A 216 -5.84 4.16 -11.18
N GLU A 217 -4.83 3.42 -10.71
CA GLU A 217 -4.89 2.80 -9.38
C GLU A 217 -4.64 3.84 -8.28
N TRP A 218 -5.52 3.86 -7.30
CA TRP A 218 -5.45 4.67 -6.10
C TRP A 218 -5.48 3.75 -4.88
N ARG A 219 -4.74 4.10 -3.82
CA ARG A 219 -4.53 3.23 -2.66
C ARG A 219 -4.78 3.95 -1.36
N LEU A 220 -5.40 3.24 -0.43
CA LEU A 220 -5.52 3.68 0.94
C LEU A 220 -4.51 2.94 1.83
N ILE A 221 -3.65 3.69 2.51
CA ILE A 221 -2.59 3.12 3.35
C ILE A 221 -2.91 3.39 4.82
N HIS A 222 -3.02 2.30 5.59
CA HIS A 222 -3.44 2.26 7.00
C HIS A 222 -2.89 3.36 7.92
N HIS A 223 -1.62 3.75 7.77
CA HIS A 223 -0.92 4.68 8.69
C HIS A 223 -0.71 6.09 8.13
N MET A 224 -1.20 6.39 6.92
CA MET A 224 -0.89 7.68 6.29
C MET A 224 -1.65 8.87 6.87
N ARG A 225 -2.75 8.61 7.59
CA ARG A 225 -3.60 9.67 8.14
C ARG A 225 -4.00 9.38 9.58
N LYS A 226 -3.87 10.39 10.44
CA LYS A 226 -4.48 10.38 11.77
C LYS A 226 -6.01 10.34 11.64
N GLY A 227 -6.65 9.57 12.52
CA GLY A 227 -8.11 9.47 12.58
C GLY A 227 -8.72 8.37 11.71
N MET A 228 -7.93 7.54 11.05
CA MET A 228 -8.44 6.28 10.51
C MET A 228 -8.54 5.22 11.60
N CYS A 229 -9.70 4.58 11.72
CA CYS A 229 -9.95 3.50 12.66
C CYS A 229 -10.07 2.20 11.90
N TRP A 230 -9.04 1.37 12.04
CA TRP A 230 -8.96 0.05 11.46
C TRP A 230 -8.96 -1.01 12.54
N PHE A 231 -9.44 -2.20 12.20
CA PHE A 231 -9.31 -3.37 13.05
C PHE A 231 -8.94 -4.61 12.21
N SER A 232 -8.19 -5.52 12.81
CA SER A 232 -7.73 -6.77 12.20
C SER A 232 -8.76 -7.88 12.38
N LEU A 233 -9.02 -8.65 11.33
CA LEU A 233 -9.87 -9.84 11.42
C LEU A 233 -9.19 -11.01 12.14
N GLY A 234 -7.85 -11.07 12.18
CA GLY A 234 -7.09 -12.05 12.96
C GLY A 234 -6.38 -11.45 14.17
N GLU A 235 -5.73 -12.29 14.97
CA GLU A 235 -4.85 -11.83 16.06
C GLU A 235 -3.44 -11.53 15.55
N ASN A 236 -2.99 -10.27 15.63
CA ASN A 236 -1.68 -9.88 15.14
C ASN A 236 -0.68 -9.77 16.30
N GLU A 237 0.34 -10.63 16.30
CA GLU A 237 1.37 -10.70 17.35
C GLU A 237 2.24 -9.44 17.44
N TYR A 238 2.32 -8.68 16.35
CA TYR A 238 3.22 -7.53 16.23
C TYR A 238 2.48 -6.19 16.22
N TYR A 239 1.15 -6.21 16.27
CA TYR A 239 0.32 -5.00 16.27
C TYR A 239 -0.75 -5.06 17.34
N ALA A 240 -0.68 -4.13 18.29
CA ALA A 240 -1.74 -3.89 19.25
C ALA A 240 -2.93 -3.24 18.54
N ASP A 241 -3.92 -4.04 18.16
CA ASP A 241 -5.18 -3.54 17.62
C ASP A 241 -6.01 -2.87 18.71
N SER A 242 -5.74 -1.57 18.89
CA SER A 242 -6.45 -0.70 19.85
C SER A 242 -7.97 -0.65 19.62
N ASN A 243 -8.44 -1.01 18.42
CA ASN A 243 -9.85 -0.99 18.05
C ASN A 243 -10.52 -2.38 18.12
N ALA A 244 -9.76 -3.46 18.36
CA ALA A 244 -10.28 -4.83 18.36
C ALA A 244 -11.45 -5.02 19.34
N ALA A 245 -11.32 -4.49 20.56
CA ALA A 245 -12.37 -4.57 21.57
C ALA A 245 -13.63 -3.78 21.15
N ARG A 246 -13.44 -2.59 20.58
CA ARG A 246 -14.53 -1.72 20.12
C ARG A 246 -15.35 -2.36 19.00
N PHE A 247 -14.70 -3.07 18.08
CA PHE A 247 -15.34 -3.68 16.91
C PHE A 247 -15.45 -5.21 16.99
N ALA A 248 -15.41 -5.81 18.17
CA ALA A 248 -15.45 -7.26 18.34
C ALA A 248 -16.67 -7.91 17.67
N GLY A 249 -17.85 -7.30 17.80
CA GLY A 249 -19.08 -7.79 17.15
C GLY A 249 -19.02 -7.71 15.62
N SER A 250 -18.51 -6.60 15.07
CA SER A 250 -18.32 -6.44 13.63
C SER A 250 -17.28 -7.42 13.09
N LYS A 251 -16.20 -7.64 13.83
CA LYS A 251 -15.15 -8.62 13.53
C LYS A 251 -15.73 -10.01 13.39
N GLU A 252 -16.51 -10.49 14.36
CA GLU A 252 -17.12 -11.83 14.28
C GLU A 252 -18.12 -11.95 13.13
N THR A 253 -18.93 -10.91 12.91
CA THR A 253 -19.87 -10.87 11.78
C THR A 253 -19.16 -11.01 10.44
N ILE A 254 -18.08 -10.25 10.22
CA ILE A 254 -17.31 -10.28 8.97
C ILE A 254 -16.57 -11.62 8.84
N ARG A 255 -16.00 -12.15 9.92
CA ARG A 255 -15.34 -13.46 9.91
C ARG A 255 -16.31 -14.58 9.52
N SER A 256 -17.52 -14.57 10.09
CA SER A 256 -18.57 -15.53 9.76
C SER A 256 -19.01 -15.44 8.30
N PHE A 257 -19.20 -14.22 7.80
CA PHE A 257 -19.51 -13.96 6.39
C PHE A 257 -18.41 -14.50 5.45
N LEU A 258 -17.14 -14.16 5.72
CA LEU A 258 -16.02 -14.66 4.92
C LEU A 258 -15.88 -16.17 5.02
N GLY A 259 -16.08 -16.76 6.20
CA GLY A 259 -16.06 -18.22 6.41
C GLY A 259 -17.10 -18.96 5.58
N THR A 260 -18.28 -18.36 5.40
CA THR A 260 -19.36 -18.93 4.58
C THR A 260 -19.07 -18.80 3.08
N ARG A 261 -18.44 -17.70 2.66
CA ARG A 261 -18.21 -17.40 1.22
C ARG A 261 -16.90 -17.95 0.66
N MET A 262 -15.83 -17.92 1.45
CA MET A 262 -14.48 -18.31 1.04
C MET A 262 -14.06 -19.68 1.60
N GLY A 263 -14.95 -20.35 2.34
CA GLY A 263 -14.63 -21.53 3.12
C GLY A 263 -13.86 -21.21 4.40
N ARG A 264 -13.39 -22.24 5.11
CA ARG A 264 -12.68 -22.06 6.38
C ARG A 264 -11.35 -21.33 6.18
N LEU A 265 -11.33 -20.05 6.52
CA LEU A 265 -10.11 -19.25 6.63
C LEU A 265 -9.47 -19.53 7.99
N ASP A 266 -8.22 -19.97 8.00
CA ASP A 266 -7.43 -20.11 9.22
C ASP A 266 -6.99 -18.74 9.76
N GLU A 267 -6.48 -18.72 11.00
CA GLU A 267 -5.99 -17.49 11.62
C GLU A 267 -4.83 -16.85 10.85
N SER A 268 -3.94 -17.63 10.23
CA SER A 268 -2.82 -17.11 9.44
C SER A 268 -3.28 -16.27 8.25
N LYS A 269 -4.39 -16.66 7.62
CA LYS A 269 -5.08 -15.88 6.58
C LYS A 269 -5.82 -14.69 7.17
N MET A 270 -6.60 -14.89 8.24
CA MET A 270 -7.38 -13.81 8.88
C MET A 270 -6.52 -12.64 9.35
N ARG A 271 -5.31 -12.92 9.84
CA ARG A 271 -4.28 -11.93 10.23
C ARG A 271 -3.89 -10.96 9.12
N ARG A 272 -4.21 -11.27 7.85
CA ARG A 272 -3.88 -10.44 6.69
C ARG A 272 -5.00 -9.47 6.32
N PHE A 273 -6.21 -9.68 6.85
CA PHE A 273 -7.36 -8.86 6.53
C PHE A 273 -7.56 -7.77 7.57
N TRP A 274 -7.70 -6.56 7.05
CA TRP A 274 -7.93 -5.36 7.81
C TRP A 274 -9.20 -4.71 7.31
N VAL A 275 -10.00 -4.20 8.25
CA VAL A 275 -11.26 -3.54 7.94
C VAL A 275 -11.13 -2.09 8.37
N LEU A 276 -11.37 -1.18 7.42
CA LEU A 276 -11.54 0.23 7.72
C LEU A 276 -12.95 0.45 8.24
N ALA A 277 -13.07 0.77 9.51
CA ALA A 277 -14.35 1.04 10.15
C ALA A 277 -14.75 2.50 10.00
N GLU A 278 -13.83 3.42 10.30
CA GLU A 278 -14.11 4.86 10.38
C GLU A 278 -12.95 5.71 9.86
N VAL A 279 -13.26 6.90 9.35
CA VAL A 279 -12.29 7.94 9.02
C VAL A 279 -12.75 9.26 9.64
N GLY A 280 -11.90 9.85 10.49
CA GLY A 280 -12.22 11.08 11.21
C GLY A 280 -13.44 10.96 12.13
N GLY A 281 -13.68 9.77 12.69
CA GLY A 281 -14.86 9.47 13.52
C GLY A 281 -16.16 9.24 12.74
N ARG A 282 -16.12 9.29 11.40
CA ARG A 282 -17.26 8.93 10.54
C ARG A 282 -17.14 7.48 10.08
N PRO A 283 -18.21 6.66 10.13
CA PRO A 283 -18.25 5.34 9.50
C PRO A 283 -17.84 5.37 8.02
N PHE A 284 -17.09 4.35 7.57
CA PHE A 284 -16.66 4.24 6.15
C PHE A 284 -17.85 4.28 5.17
N ARG A 285 -19.00 3.75 5.57
CA ARG A 285 -20.23 3.77 4.76
C ARG A 285 -20.70 5.18 4.39
N ASP A 286 -20.37 6.20 5.19
CA ASP A 286 -20.74 7.59 4.91
C ASP A 286 -19.88 8.26 3.84
N PHE A 287 -18.83 7.58 3.36
CA PHE A 287 -18.00 8.03 2.24
C PHE A 287 -18.44 7.40 0.91
N ILE A 288 -19.35 6.43 0.96
CA ILE A 288 -19.91 5.78 -0.21
C ILE A 288 -20.93 6.73 -0.83
N ARG A 289 -20.67 7.16 -2.06
CA ARG A 289 -21.56 8.02 -2.84
C ARG A 289 -22.47 7.23 -3.75
N GLU A 290 -21.95 6.13 -4.26
CA GLU A 290 -22.61 5.36 -5.29
C GLU A 290 -22.34 3.87 -5.06
N ILE A 291 -23.34 3.05 -5.33
CA ILE A 291 -23.23 1.59 -5.36
C ILE A 291 -23.73 1.15 -6.73
N VAL A 292 -22.82 0.59 -7.51
CA VAL A 292 -23.10 0.07 -8.85
C VAL A 292 -23.31 -1.43 -8.74
N VAL A 293 -24.45 -1.92 -9.20
CA VAL A 293 -24.82 -3.36 -9.18
C VAL A 293 -25.51 -3.77 -10.46
N PRO A 294 -25.63 -5.09 -10.77
CA PRO A 294 -26.57 -5.54 -11.79
C PRO A 294 -28.00 -5.07 -11.49
N GLU A 295 -28.77 -4.75 -12.52
CA GLU A 295 -30.18 -4.33 -12.41
C GLU A 295 -31.01 -5.29 -11.54
N GLU A 296 -30.81 -6.61 -11.68
CA GLU A 296 -31.51 -7.63 -10.89
C GLU A 296 -31.23 -7.56 -9.37
N CYS A 297 -30.15 -6.89 -8.96
CA CYS A 297 -29.76 -6.75 -7.56
C CYS A 297 -30.24 -5.44 -6.91
N GLU A 298 -30.79 -4.50 -7.68
CA GLU A 298 -31.11 -3.14 -7.22
C GLU A 298 -32.03 -3.15 -5.99
N GLY A 299 -33.15 -3.89 -6.06
CA GLY A 299 -34.13 -3.94 -4.98
C GLY A 299 -33.55 -4.50 -3.67
N THR A 300 -32.68 -5.51 -3.78
CA THR A 300 -31.98 -6.10 -2.62
C THR A 300 -31.03 -5.10 -1.99
N VAL A 301 -30.26 -4.37 -2.80
CA VAL A 301 -29.33 -3.34 -2.31
C VAL A 301 -30.08 -2.20 -1.65
N ARG A 302 -31.15 -1.67 -2.27
CA ARG A 302 -31.98 -0.62 -1.66
C ARG A 302 -32.58 -1.06 -0.32
N SER A 303 -33.08 -2.29 -0.26
CA SER A 303 -33.63 -2.87 0.98
C SER A 303 -32.56 -3.02 2.07
N LEU A 304 -31.30 -3.28 1.70
CA LEU A 304 -30.18 -3.32 2.63
C LEU A 304 -29.83 -1.91 3.10
N LEU A 305 -29.74 -0.93 2.20
CA LEU A 305 -29.43 0.45 2.53
C LEU A 305 -30.47 1.06 3.49
N ALA A 306 -31.75 0.77 3.29
CA ALA A 306 -32.83 1.23 4.18
C ALA A 306 -32.68 0.77 5.65
N GLN A 307 -31.85 -0.24 5.93
CA GLN A 307 -31.59 -0.73 7.29
C GLN A 307 -30.52 0.09 8.04
N TYR A 308 -29.84 1.00 7.35
CA TYR A 308 -28.75 1.77 7.92
C TYR A 308 -29.02 3.26 7.81
N GLU A 309 -28.63 3.99 8.84
CA GLU A 309 -28.59 5.44 8.80
C GLU A 309 -27.30 5.91 8.13
N PHE A 310 -27.46 6.71 7.08
CA PHE A 310 -26.39 7.36 6.34
C PHE A 310 -26.46 8.86 6.56
N ARG A 311 -25.29 9.51 6.62
CA ARG A 311 -25.24 10.98 6.56
C ARG A 311 -25.76 11.51 5.22
N GLN A 312 -25.42 10.79 4.16
CA GLN A 312 -25.95 10.99 2.81
C GLN A 312 -26.18 9.61 2.20
N GLU A 313 -27.42 9.34 1.82
CA GLU A 313 -27.78 8.06 1.23
C GLU A 313 -27.05 7.85 -0.11
N PRO A 314 -26.37 6.71 -0.31
CA PRO A 314 -25.66 6.45 -1.56
C PRO A 314 -26.66 6.24 -2.70
N TYR A 315 -26.32 6.77 -3.86
CA TYR A 315 -27.07 6.48 -5.08
C TYR A 315 -26.85 5.02 -5.49
N VAL A 316 -27.91 4.34 -5.94
CA VAL A 316 -27.80 2.99 -6.49
C VAL A 316 -27.91 3.09 -8.01
N SER A 317 -26.81 2.80 -8.69
CA SER A 317 -26.72 2.71 -10.14
C SER A 317 -26.81 1.27 -10.59
N THR A 318 -27.45 1.05 -11.73
CA THR A 318 -27.61 -0.29 -12.30
C THR A 318 -26.80 -0.45 -13.58
N LEU A 319 -26.15 -1.61 -13.70
CA LEU A 319 -25.60 -2.08 -14.96
C LEU A 319 -26.72 -2.82 -15.74
N PRO A 320 -26.88 -2.55 -17.04
CA PRO A 320 -27.92 -3.19 -17.85
C PRO A 320 -27.66 -4.69 -17.98
N ARG A 321 -28.70 -5.52 -18.06
CA ARG A 321 -28.60 -7.01 -18.05
C ARG A 321 -27.62 -7.61 -19.09
N ASN A 322 -27.34 -6.89 -20.17
CA ASN A 322 -26.40 -7.27 -21.21
C ASN A 322 -24.97 -6.75 -20.96
N TRP A 323 -24.61 -6.43 -19.72
CA TRP A 323 -23.26 -5.97 -19.35
C TRP A 323 -22.17 -7.03 -19.57
N ARG A 324 -22.53 -8.32 -19.65
CA ARG A 324 -21.60 -9.41 -20.01
C ARG A 324 -21.46 -9.53 -21.52
N LEU A 325 -20.24 -9.62 -22.04
CA LEU A 325 -20.02 -10.00 -23.44
C LEU A 325 -20.65 -11.38 -23.69
N ASP A 326 -21.43 -11.47 -24.77
CA ASP A 326 -21.78 -12.76 -25.34
C ASP A 326 -20.55 -13.32 -26.09
N LEU A 327 -19.66 -13.94 -25.33
CA LEU A 327 -18.43 -14.56 -25.85
C LEU A 327 -18.74 -15.73 -26.81
N SER A 328 -19.97 -16.25 -26.82
CA SER A 328 -20.38 -17.34 -27.73
C SER A 328 -20.36 -16.93 -29.21
N THR A 329 -20.49 -15.63 -29.50
CA THR A 329 -20.41 -15.09 -30.86
C THR A 329 -18.99 -15.04 -31.44
N ARG A 330 -17.94 -15.19 -30.63
CA ARG A 330 -16.53 -15.14 -31.09
C ARG A 330 -15.99 -16.49 -31.54
N GLU A 331 -16.40 -17.60 -30.91
CA GLU A 331 -15.96 -18.94 -31.33
C GLU A 331 -16.47 -19.31 -32.74
N ALA A 332 -17.62 -18.76 -33.14
CA ALA A 332 -18.18 -18.99 -34.48
C ALA A 332 -17.38 -18.31 -35.62
N ASN A 333 -16.63 -17.24 -35.32
CA ASN A 333 -15.86 -16.48 -36.32
C ASN A 333 -14.35 -16.81 -36.32
N GLN A 334 -13.91 -17.79 -35.51
CA GLN A 334 -12.52 -18.28 -35.47
C GLN A 334 -12.37 -19.70 -36.03
N SER A 335 -13.25 -20.11 -36.96
CA SER A 335 -13.00 -21.34 -37.74
C SER A 335 -11.89 -21.09 -38.78
N PRO A 336 -10.88 -21.97 -38.88
CA PRO A 336 -9.69 -21.75 -39.69
C PRO A 336 -9.99 -21.94 -41.18
N THR A 337 -9.59 -20.97 -42.00
CA THR A 337 -9.24 -21.19 -43.42
C THR A 337 -7.76 -21.46 -43.56
#